data_AF-A0A2S5CFK0-F1
#
_entry.id   AF-A0A2S5CFK0-F1
#
_cell.length_a   1.000
_cell.length_b   1.000
_cell.length_c   1.000
_cell.angle_alpha   90.00
_cell.angle_beta   90.00
_cell.angle_gamma   90.00
#
_symmetry.space_group_name_H-M   'P 1'
#
loop_
_entity.id
_entity.type
_entity.pdbx_description
1 polymer ?
#
loop_
_entity_poly.entity_id
_entity_poly.type
_entity_poly.pdbx_seq_one_letter_code
_entity_poly.pdbx_strand_id
1 'polypeptide(L)' 'MIEYQQFKRDPSHPSLQFKCVHATKPIYSVRVNKDYRAVGIIQNHEILWFWIGSHQVYDKLLKQL' A
#
# COMPACT_ATOMS: atom_id res chain seq x y z
N MET A 1 -10.29 0.00 -12.66
CA MET A 1 -10.65 -0.55 -11.35
C MET A 1 -10.48 -2.07 -11.34
N ILE A 2 -9.31 -2.60 -11.72
CA ILE A 2 -9.10 -4.05 -11.85
C ILE A 2 -8.39 -4.59 -10.61
N GLU A 3 -7.54 -3.77 -10.01
CA GLU A 3 -6.63 -4.13 -8.94
C GLU A 3 -7.30 -4.24 -7.57
N TYR A 4 -8.41 -3.53 -7.32
CA TYR A 4 -9.18 -3.71 -6.08
C TYR A 4 -9.82 -5.10 -6.03
N GLN A 5 -10.34 -5.60 -7.16
CA GLN A 5 -10.87 -6.96 -7.24
C GLN A 5 -9.76 -8.00 -7.08
N GLN A 6 -8.58 -7.73 -7.65
CA GLN A 6 -7.40 -8.55 -7.43
C GLN A 6 -6.98 -8.57 -5.95
N PHE A 7 -6.97 -7.41 -5.29
CA PHE A 7 -6.67 -7.30 -3.85
C PHE A 7 -7.67 -8.07 -2.99
N LYS A 8 -8.98 -8.00 -3.29
CA LYS A 8 -9.99 -8.82 -2.59
C LYS A 8 -9.78 -10.32 -2.79
N ARG A 9 -9.32 -10.74 -3.97
CA ARG A 9 -9.14 -12.14 -4.32
C ARG A 9 -7.84 -12.71 -3.76
N ASP A 10 -6.76 -11.95 -3.86
CA ASP A 10 -5.42 -12.32 -3.43
C ASP A 10 -4.62 -11.05 -3.08
N PRO A 11 -4.61 -10.65 -1.80
CA PRO A 11 -3.81 -9.51 -1.31
C PRO A 11 -2.30 -9.70 -1.52
N SER A 12 -1.84 -10.94 -1.69
CA SER A 12 -0.42 -11.28 -1.87
C SER A 12 0.01 -11.31 -3.34
N HIS A 13 -0.89 -11.01 -4.27
CA HIS A 13 -0.61 -11.09 -5.69
C HIS A 13 0.58 -10.19 -6.09
N PRO A 14 1.57 -10.68 -6.85
CA PRO A 14 2.79 -9.92 -7.16
C PRO A 14 2.56 -8.56 -7.83
N SER A 15 1.46 -8.42 -8.59
CA SER A 15 1.11 -7.14 -9.25
C SER A 15 0.74 -6.03 -8.27
N LEU A 16 0.28 -6.38 -7.06
CA LEU A 16 -0.06 -5.44 -6.00
C LEU A 16 1.19 -4.88 -5.33
N GLN A 17 2.36 -5.50 -5.52
CA GLN A 17 3.63 -5.06 -4.94
C GLN A 17 3.51 -4.74 -3.44
N PHE A 18 2.79 -5.59 -2.70
CA PHE A 18 2.57 -5.41 -1.28
C PHE A 18 3.88 -5.55 -0.53
N LYS A 19 4.33 -4.48 0.15
CA LYS A 19 5.65 -4.46 0.80
C LYS A 19 5.69 -3.54 2.01
N CYS A 20 6.55 -3.88 2.97
CA CYS A 20 6.90 -2.98 4.07
C CYS A 20 7.71 -1.80 3.53
N VAL A 21 7.38 -0.57 3.93
CA VAL A 21 8.01 0.67 3.43
C VAL A 21 8.65 1.51 4.53
N HIS A 22 8.66 1.01 5.76
CA HIS A 22 9.30 1.67 6.90
C HIS A 22 10.24 0.69 7.62
N ALA A 23 11.36 1.19 8.13
CA ALA A 23 12.40 0.34 8.73
C ALA A 23 11.98 -0.34 10.04
N THR A 24 11.29 0.37 10.94
CA THR A 24 10.96 -0.14 12.28
C THR A 24 9.47 -0.29 12.58
N LYS A 25 8.58 0.36 11.82
CA LYS A 25 7.13 0.31 12.01
C LYS A 25 6.50 -0.62 10.96
N PRO A 26 5.39 -1.29 11.29
CA PRO A 26 4.69 -2.18 10.36
C PRO A 26 3.85 -1.37 9.34
N ILE A 27 4.49 -0.45 8.62
CA ILE A 27 3.87 0.36 7.57
C ILE A 27 4.10 -0.32 6.23
N TYR A 28 3.01 -0.57 5.51
CA TYR A 28 2.99 -1.28 4.24
C TYR A 28 2.39 -0.42 3.15
N SER A 29 2.87 -0.63 1.92
CA SER A 29 2.34 -0.01 0.71
C SER A 29 1.80 -1.06 -0.23
N VAL A 30 0.73 -0.71 -0.93
CA VAL A 30 0.12 -1.52 -1.99
C VAL A 30 -0.09 -0.68 -3.25
N ARG A 31 0.17 -1.29 -4.40
CA ARG A 31 -0.10 -0.73 -5.72
C ARG A 31 -1.57 -0.93 -6.06
N VAL A 32 -2.32 0.17 -6.05
CA VAL A 32 -3.74 0.19 -6.41
C VAL A 32 -3.93 0.22 -7.92
N ASN A 33 -3.04 0.82 -8.70
CA ASN A 33 -3.01 0.69 -10.18
C ASN A 33 -1.66 1.16 -10.72
N LYS A 34 -1.54 1.55 -12.00
CA LYS A 34 -0.27 2.09 -12.51
C LYS A 34 0.18 3.37 -11.81
N ASP A 35 -0.77 4.21 -11.37
CA ASP A 35 -0.53 5.59 -10.94
C ASP A 35 -0.81 5.85 -9.45
N TYR A 36 -1.58 5.00 -8.77
CA TYR A 36 -2.02 5.17 -7.38
C TYR A 36 -1.49 4.08 -6.44
N ARG A 37 -1.12 4.49 -5.22
CA ARG A 37 -0.62 3.67 -4.11
C ARG A 37 -1.50 3.93 -2.89
N ALA A 38 -1.65 2.94 -2.04
CA ALA A 38 -2.21 3.12 -0.71
C ALA A 38 -1.18 2.67 0.34
N VAL A 39 -1.19 3.34 1.49
CA VAL A 39 -0.29 3.07 2.61
C VAL A 39 -1.12 2.82 3.86
N GLY A 40 -0.75 1.79 4.60
CA GLY A 40 -1.46 1.36 5.80
C GLY A 40 -0.52 0.76 6.83
N ILE A 41 -1.04 0.55 8.03
CA ILE A 41 -0.33 -0.11 9.13
C ILE A 41 -0.97 -1.47 9.37
N ILE A 42 -0.17 -2.51 9.50
CA ILE A 42 -0.67 -3.81 9.96
C ILE A 42 -0.70 -3.82 11.49
N GLN A 43 -1.88 -4.03 12.06
CA GLN A 43 -2.08 -4.21 13.49
C GLN A 43 -3.13 -5.31 13.71
N ASN A 44 -2.90 -6.22 14.65
CA ASN A 44 -3.86 -7.27 15.03
C ASN A 44 -4.41 -8.10 13.85
N HIS A 45 -3.58 -8.40 12.85
CA HIS A 45 -3.95 -9.10 11.61
C HIS A 45 -4.86 -8.32 10.65
N GLU A 46 -5.09 -7.03 10.91
CA GLU A 46 -5.82 -6.13 10.02
C GLU A 46 -4.91 -5.06 9.44
N ILE A 47 -5.30 -4.50 8.31
CA ILE A 47 -4.60 -3.37 7.69
C ILE A 47 -5.44 -2.11 7.84
N LEU A 48 -4.94 -1.14 8.60
CA LEU A 48 -5.51 0.19 8.66
C LEU A 48 -4.89 1.07 7.56
N TRP A 49 -5.63 1.28 6.48
CA TRP A 49 -5.24 2.19 5.41
C TRP A 49 -5.46 3.64 5.85
N PHE A 50 -4.38 4.42 5.97
CA PHE A 50 -4.46 5.82 6.38
C PHE A 50 -4.15 6.80 5.24
N TRP A 51 -3.68 6.30 4.10
CA TRP A 51 -3.34 7.14 2.96
C TRP A 51 -3.58 6.44 1.61
N ILE A 52 -4.04 7.20 0.63
CA ILE A 52 -4.08 6.82 -0.79
C ILE A 52 -3.77 8.03 -1.66
N GLY A 53 -2.97 7.84 -2.71
CA GLY A 53 -2.62 8.94 -3.60
C GLY A 53 -1.75 8.51 -4.78
N SER A 54 -1.40 9.48 -5.62
CA SER A 54 -0.61 9.23 -6.82
C SER A 54 0.84 8.88 -6.46
N HIS A 55 1.56 8.25 -7.40
CA HIS A 55 2.97 7.92 -7.24
C HIS A 55 3.83 9.16 -6.89
N GLN A 56 3.51 10.32 -7.47
CA GLN A 56 4.23 11.57 -7.20
C GLN A 56 4.08 12.05 -5.75
N VAL A 57 2.91 11.84 -5.15
CA VAL A 57 2.67 12.21 -3.75
C VAL A 57 3.18 11.11 -2.81
N TYR A 58 3.11 9.86 -3.24
CA TYR A 58 3.65 8.71 -2.52
C TYR A 58 5.14 8.86 -2.20
N ASP A 59 5.96 9.28 -3.17
CA ASP A 59 7.39 9.46 -2.95
C ASP A 59 7.71 10.56 -1.93
N LYS A 60 6.82 11.57 -1.81
CA LYS A 60 6.95 12.61 -0.78
C LYS A 60 6.53 12.09 0.59
N LEU A 61 5.44 11.32 0.67
CA LEU A 61 4.99 10.68 1.91
C LEU A 61 6.07 9.77 2.49
N LEU A 62 6.70 8.94 1.66
CA LEU A 62 7.75 8.03 2.12
C LEU A 62 8.96 8.74 2.74
N LYS A 63 9.25 9.99 2.35
CA LYS A 63 10.35 10.77 2.94
C LYS A 63 10.01 11.33 4.33
N GLN A 64 8.74 11.33 4.70
CA GLN A 64 8.25 11.85 5.97
C GLN A 64 7.93 10.75 6.99
N LEU A 65 7.93 9.48 6.55
CA LEU A 65 7.71 8.29 7.36
C LEU A 65 9.05 7.76 7.88
#